data_AF-A0AAE6ZHK0-F1
#
_entry.id   AF-A0AAE6ZHK0-F1
#
_cell.length_a   1.000
_cell.length_b   1.000
_cell.length_c   1.000
_cell.angle_alpha   90.00
_cell.angle_beta   90.00
_cell.angle_gamma   90.00
#
_symmetry.space_group_name_H-M   'P 1'
#
loop_
_entity.id
_entity.type
_entity.pdbx_description
1 polymer ?
#
loop_
_entity_poly.entity_id
_entity_poly.type
_entity_poly.pdbx_seq_one_letter_code
_entity_poly.pdbx_strand_id
1 'polypeptide(L)'
;MHVPEIIEVKDALDRLVADGVVDAWELPYENLITRRSAATFFVRPKQDAGRIWDELSRFGDFSFRINTEKKLSALDYRVTFSREEKEKNATLGNA
;
A
#
# COMPACT_ATOMS: atom_id res chain seq x y z
N MET A 1 -7.37 -20.54 8.27
CA MET A 1 -7.15 -20.01 6.91
C MET A 1 -6.28 -18.78 7.04
N HIS A 2 -4.96 -18.92 6.89
CA HIS A 2 -4.06 -17.77 6.74
C HIS A 2 -4.15 -17.31 5.30
N VAL A 3 -4.36 -16.02 5.09
CA VAL A 3 -4.48 -15.41 3.77
C VAL A 3 -3.05 -15.05 3.35
N PRO A 4 -2.37 -15.87 2.52
CA PRO A 4 -0.94 -15.74 2.28
C PRO A 4 -0.61 -14.38 1.65
N GLU A 5 -1.50 -13.91 0.79
CA GLU A 5 -1.29 -12.73 -0.04
C GLU A 5 -1.16 -11.42 0.74
N ILE A 6 -1.84 -11.27 1.89
CA ILE A 6 -1.66 -10.08 2.74
C ILE A 6 -0.33 -10.16 3.48
N ILE A 7 0.04 -11.35 3.95
CA ILE A 7 1.27 -11.58 4.70
C ILE A 7 2.46 -11.23 3.82
N GLU A 8 2.44 -11.65 2.54
CA GLU A 8 3.50 -11.32 1.58
C GLU A 8 3.70 -9.81 1.36
N VAL A 9 2.62 -9.01 1.38
CA VAL A 9 2.72 -7.55 1.28
C VAL A 9 3.29 -6.95 2.56
N LYS A 10 2.84 -7.42 3.73
CA LYS A 10 3.37 -6.98 5.03
C LYS A 10 4.87 -7.28 5.13
N ASP A 11 5.28 -8.50 4.80
CA ASP A 11 6.68 -8.92 4.73
C ASP A 11 7.50 -8.02 3.78
N ALA A 12 6.95 -7.67 2.61
CA ALA A 12 7.63 -6.79 1.68
C ALA A 12 7.83 -5.38 2.28
N LEU A 13 6.80 -4.83 2.92
CA LEU A 13 6.87 -3.53 3.58
C LEU A 13 7.83 -3.53 4.78
N ASP A 14 7.85 -4.59 5.59
CA ASP A 14 8.77 -4.74 6.71
C ASP A 14 10.23 -4.84 6.24
N ARG A 15 10.48 -5.53 5.12
CA ARG A 15 11.81 -5.52 4.48
C ARG A 15 12.20 -4.14 3.98
N LEU A 16 11.28 -3.40 3.38
CA LEU A 16 11.53 -2.02 2.93
C LEU A 16 11.80 -1.07 4.10
N VAL A 17 11.20 -1.32 5.28
CA VAL A 17 11.55 -0.60 6.52
C VAL A 17 12.96 -0.95 6.98
N ALA A 18 13.30 -2.25 7.00
CA ALA A 18 14.63 -2.71 7.38
C ALA A 18 15.73 -2.17 6.45
N ASP A 19 15.45 -2.06 5.15
CA ASP A 19 16.31 -1.46 4.13
C ASP A 19 16.38 0.07 4.20
N GLY A 20 15.58 0.71 5.06
CA GLY A 20 15.54 2.17 5.21
C GLY A 20 14.91 2.90 4.02
N VAL A 21 14.08 2.23 3.24
CA VAL A 21 13.32 2.80 2.11
C VAL A 21 11.98 3.36 2.58
N VAL A 22 11.29 2.63 3.45
CA VAL A 22 10.06 3.04 4.12
C VAL A 22 10.40 3.52 5.53
N ASP A 23 9.89 4.68 5.91
CA ASP A 23 10.00 5.19 7.28
C ASP A 23 9.00 4.49 8.21
N ALA A 24 7.74 4.42 7.77
CA ALA A 24 6.67 3.75 8.47
C ALA A 24 5.59 3.26 7.49
N TRP A 25 4.91 2.17 7.86
CA TRP A 25 3.72 1.70 7.17
C TRP A 25 2.64 1.30 8.17
N GLU A 26 1.38 1.40 7.76
CA GLU A 26 0.21 1.07 8.58
C GLU A 26 -0.84 0.32 7.76
N LEU A 27 -1.56 -0.60 8.39
CA LEU A 27 -2.75 -1.25 7.85
C LEU A 27 -3.92 -1.05 8.81
N PRO A 28 -4.75 -0.02 8.59
CA PRO A 28 -5.93 0.22 9.41
C PRO A 28 -6.88 -0.98 9.33
N TYR A 29 -7.53 -1.28 10.45
CA TYR A 29 -8.49 -2.37 10.55
C TYR A 29 -7.94 -3.75 10.17
N GLU A 30 -6.64 -4.01 10.36
CA GLU A 30 -6.00 -5.30 10.06
C GLU A 30 -6.81 -6.50 10.60
N ASN A 31 -7.32 -6.40 11.84
CA ASN A 31 -8.10 -7.44 12.50
C ASN A 31 -9.44 -7.78 11.81
N LEU A 32 -9.93 -6.92 10.92
CA LEU A 32 -11.18 -7.10 10.16
C LEU A 32 -10.91 -7.53 8.71
N ILE A 33 -9.67 -7.43 8.24
CA ILE A 33 -9.33 -7.66 6.85
C ILE A 33 -8.86 -9.09 6.65
N THR A 34 -9.52 -9.80 5.74
CA THR A 34 -9.20 -11.19 5.38
C THR A 34 -8.76 -11.33 3.92
N ARG A 35 -8.66 -10.23 3.15
CA ARG A 35 -8.32 -10.27 1.72
C ARG A 35 -7.46 -9.07 1.32
N ARG A 36 -6.42 -9.29 0.52
CA ARG A 36 -5.50 -8.24 0.02
C ARG A 36 -6.23 -7.14 -0.75
N SER A 37 -7.25 -7.51 -1.54
CA SER A 37 -8.05 -6.56 -2.30
C SER A 37 -8.94 -5.64 -1.46
N ALA A 38 -9.24 -6.02 -0.21
CA ALA A 38 -9.94 -5.15 0.73
C ALA A 38 -8.97 -4.33 1.61
N ALA A 39 -7.68 -4.68 1.58
CA ALA A 39 -6.65 -4.03 2.37
C ALA A 39 -6.28 -2.67 1.78
N THR A 40 -6.17 -1.68 2.66
CA THR A 40 -5.59 -0.40 2.35
C THR A 40 -4.38 -0.21 3.23
N PHE A 41 -3.21 -0.21 2.61
CA PHE A 41 -1.95 0.08 3.29
C PHE A 41 -1.68 1.57 3.18
N PHE A 42 -1.06 2.11 4.21
CA PHE A 42 -0.55 3.47 4.21
C PHE A 42 0.95 3.42 4.40
N VAL A 43 1.70 4.21 3.65
CA VAL A 43 3.17 4.20 3.68
C VAL A 43 3.72 5.61 3.70
N ARG A 44 4.77 5.82 4.49
CA ARG A 44 5.63 7.00 4.44
C ARG A 44 6.97 6.58 3.86
N PRO A 45 7.33 7.02 2.65
CA PRO A 45 8.67 6.80 2.14
C PRO A 45 9.68 7.60 2.97
N LYS A 46 10.84 7.01 3.25
CA LYS A 46 11.94 7.72 3.89
C LYS A 46 12.72 8.58 2.87
N GLN A 47 12.75 8.13 1.62
CA GLN A 47 13.47 8.74 0.50
C GLN A 47 12.67 8.58 -0.80
N ASP A 48 13.33 8.24 -1.91
CA ASP A 48 12.68 7.96 -3.19
C ASP A 48 11.66 6.81 -3.06
N ALA A 49 10.41 7.10 -3.39
CA ALA A 49 9.33 6.13 -3.30
C ALA A 49 9.32 5.14 -4.48
N GLY A 50 10.13 5.39 -5.53
CA GLY A 50 10.20 4.54 -6.72
C GLY A 50 10.54 3.08 -6.40
N ARG A 51 11.48 2.85 -5.47
CA ARG A 51 11.84 1.50 -5.03
C ARG A 51 10.70 0.78 -4.29
N ILE A 52 9.84 1.52 -3.60
CA ILE A 52 8.63 0.97 -2.96
C ILE A 52 7.66 0.51 -4.05
N TRP A 53 7.45 1.35 -5.07
CA TRP A 53 6.52 1.05 -6.15
C TRP A 53 6.99 -0.12 -7.01
N ASP A 54 8.30 -0.21 -7.28
CA ASP A 54 8.90 -1.34 -7.99
C ASP A 54 8.62 -2.66 -7.26
N GLU A 55 8.95 -2.73 -5.96
CA GLU A 55 8.76 -3.93 -5.14
C GLU A 55 7.27 -4.29 -4.99
N LEU A 56 6.36 -3.31 -4.87
CA LEU A 56 4.94 -3.57 -4.71
C LEU A 56 4.21 -3.83 -6.04
N SER A 57 4.79 -3.43 -7.18
CA SER A 57 4.20 -3.64 -8.51
C SER A 57 4.10 -5.11 -8.91
N ARG A 58 4.91 -5.99 -8.26
CA ARG A 58 4.85 -7.44 -8.46
C ARG A 58 3.53 -8.06 -7.99
N PHE A 59 2.80 -7.36 -7.11
CA PHE A 59 1.51 -7.82 -6.63
C PHE A 59 0.39 -7.40 -7.60
N GLY A 60 -0.48 -8.35 -7.93
CA GLY A 60 -1.63 -8.11 -8.80
C GLY A 60 -2.50 -6.96 -8.33
N ASP A 61 -3.02 -6.18 -9.29
CA ASP A 61 -3.87 -5.02 -9.05
C ASP A 61 -3.28 -3.92 -8.16
N PHE A 62 -1.95 -3.90 -8.00
CA PHE A 62 -1.26 -2.82 -7.30
C PHE A 62 -1.64 -1.45 -7.87
N SER A 63 -1.95 -0.55 -6.95
CA SER A 63 -2.19 0.86 -7.21
C SER A 63 -1.81 1.69 -5.98
N PHE A 64 -1.43 2.93 -6.20
CA PHE A 64 -1.14 3.86 -5.12
C PHE A 64 -1.66 5.26 -5.47
N ARG A 65 -1.88 6.06 -4.43
CA ARG A 65 -2.20 7.49 -4.54
C ARG A 65 -1.70 8.24 -3.32
N ILE A 66 -1.59 9.56 -3.43
CA ILE A 66 -1.26 10.41 -2.28
C ILE A 66 -2.45 10.41 -1.30
N ASN A 67 -2.17 10.25 -0.01
CA ASN A 67 -3.16 10.33 1.07
C ASN A 67 -3.40 11.79 1.45
N THR A 68 -4.11 12.52 0.59
CA THR A 68 -4.46 13.93 0.83
C THR A 68 -5.47 14.12 1.96
N GLU A 69 -6.37 13.16 2.15
CA GLU A 69 -7.44 13.28 3.15
C GLU A 69 -6.96 13.08 4.60
N LYS A 70 -5.90 12.29 4.81
CA LYS A 70 -5.33 11.96 6.14
C LYS A 70 -6.34 11.56 7.23
N LYS A 71 -7.52 11.04 6.83
CA LYS A 71 -8.60 10.64 7.75
C LYS A 71 -8.37 9.31 8.46
N LEU A 72 -7.69 8.37 7.79
CA LEU A 72 -7.48 7.00 8.27
C LEU A 72 -6.06 6.73 8.75
N SER A 73 -5.10 7.55 8.30
CA SER A 73 -3.69 7.48 8.66
C SER A 73 -3.05 8.84 8.37
N ALA A 74 -2.01 9.18 9.12
CA ALA A 74 -1.21 10.39 8.92
C ALA A 74 -0.07 10.22 7.89
N LEU A 75 0.09 9.01 7.34
CA LEU A 75 1.13 8.69 6.36
C LEU A 75 0.78 9.24 4.96
N ASP A 76 1.79 9.29 4.10
CA ASP A 76 1.77 10.15 2.92
C ASP A 76 1.12 9.50 1.69
N TYR A 77 1.20 8.17 1.57
CA TYR A 77 0.64 7.43 0.44
C TYR A 77 -0.32 6.36 0.91
N ARG A 78 -1.34 6.13 0.09
CA ARG A 78 -2.29 5.04 0.19
C ARG A 78 -1.99 4.03 -0.90
N VAL A 79 -1.80 2.76 -0.51
CA VAL A 79 -1.49 1.64 -1.38
C VAL A 79 -2.62 0.61 -1.30
N THR A 80 -3.09 0.15 -2.45
CA THR A 80 -4.18 -0.82 -2.58
C THR A 80 -3.85 -1.86 -3.64
N PHE A 81 -4.53 -3.00 -3.57
CA PHE A 81 -4.35 -4.14 -4.48
C PHE A 81 -5.70 -4.62 -5.00
N SER A 82 -6.54 -3.66 -5.37
CA SER A 82 -7.90 -3.90 -5.87
C SER A 82 -8.03 -3.29 -7.24
N ARG A 83 -8.55 -4.08 -8.18
CA ARG A 83 -8.86 -3.63 -9.54
C ARG A 83 -9.69 -2.35 -9.53
N GLU A 84 -10.70 -2.29 -8.65
CA GLU A 84 -11.60 -1.15 -8.56
C GLU A 84 -10.86 0.13 -8.11
N GLU A 85 -9.96 0.03 -7.14
CA GLU A 85 -9.15 1.17 -6.70
C GLU A 85 -8.10 1.55 -7.75
N LYS A 86 -7.56 0.59 -8.49
CA LYS A 86 -6.64 0.83 -9.60
C LYS A 86 -7.31 1.62 -10.73
N GLU A 87 -8.54 1.26 -11.10
CA GLU A 87 -9.34 1.97 -12.10
C GLU A 87 -9.69 3.40 -11.63
N LYS A 88 -10.05 3.58 -10.36
CA LYS A 88 -10.29 4.91 -9.76
C LYS A 88 -9.02 5.78 -9.75
N ASN A 89 -7.88 5.20 -9.40
CA ASN A 89 -6.61 5.95 -9.37
C ASN A 89 -6.13 6.32 -10.78
N ALA A 90 -6.39 5.47 -11.78
CA ALA A 90 -6.08 5.76 -13.19
C ALA A 90 -6.93 6.91 -13.76
N THR A 91 -8.18 7.05 -13.31
CA THR A 91 -9.07 8.15 -13.74
C THR A 91 -8.74 9.48 -13.07
N LEU A 92 -8.21 9.46 -11.84
CA LEU A 92 -7.79 10.66 -11.10
C LEU A 92 -6.45 11.25 -11.60
N GLY A 93 -5.65 10.50 -12.36
CA GLY A 93 -4.37 10.96 -12.93
C GLY A 93 -4.48 11.71 -14.27
N ASN A 94 -5.69 11.97 -14.77
CA ASN A 94 -5.96 12.65 -16.05
C ASN A 94 -6.61 14.03 -15.90
N ALA A 95 -6.43 14.69 -14.75
CA ALA A 95 -6.91 16.06 -14.50
C ALA A 95 -5.77 17.07 -14.45
#